data_AF-A0A1Z5JWD8-F1
#
_entry.id   AF-A0A1Z5JWD8-F1
#
_cell.length_a   1.000
_cell.length_b   1.000
_cell.length_c   1.000
_cell.angle_alpha   90.00
_cell.angle_beta   90.00
_cell.angle_gamma   90.00
#
_symmetry.space_group_name_H-M   'P 1'
#
loop_
_entity.id
_entity.type
_entity.pdbx_description
1 polymer ?
#
loop_
_entity_poly.entity_id
_entity_poly.type
_entity_poly.pdbx_seq_one_letter_code
_entity_poly.pdbx_strand_id
1 'polypeptide(L)'
;MDERLKPTLLSRLGGEDAVRMVIDEFYERLLVDESISFFFQGIQMPLMKLHQIEFFTIALTGFPKGVDVGEIMIETHKRLFQIQGLNKEHFDIIGSHLVATLQNNLVPQELINETIGIIAPLRAAFELGAQLYGVGFQMSDKDCHEEKKTDDWTPTGSLSLLEKLGGTTAVKAAVDEMYFRILGDPELSYFFEGVDMKWMKRHLISFMKMAFEEAIPRDLNVKEFLRQKHCNLFQDGLSQNHFDMVAKHFIDSLSHLCIAKTLIDDAVNIVAPLRDAFVNKSLAE
;
A
#
# COMPACT_ATOMS: atom_id res chain seq x y z
N MET A 1 -26.60 12.97 -16.63
CA MET A 1 -25.39 13.58 -16.03
C MET A 1 -24.29 12.51 -16.16
N ASP A 2 -23.20 12.79 -16.87
CA ASP A 2 -22.12 11.79 -17.08
C ASP A 2 -21.48 11.44 -15.73
N GLU A 3 -21.49 10.17 -15.33
CA GLU A 3 -20.89 9.70 -14.08
C GLU A 3 -19.41 10.08 -13.96
N ARG A 4 -18.73 10.33 -15.09
CA ARG A 4 -17.30 10.73 -15.13
C ARG A 4 -17.02 12.17 -14.72
N LEU A 5 -18.06 12.99 -14.49
CA LEU A 5 -17.93 14.39 -14.09
C LEU A 5 -18.16 14.64 -12.59
N LYS A 6 -18.56 13.61 -11.82
CA LYS A 6 -18.70 13.77 -10.37
C LYS A 6 -17.32 13.66 -9.71
N PRO A 7 -16.92 14.61 -8.85
CA PRO A 7 -15.67 14.49 -8.11
C PRO A 7 -15.70 13.23 -7.24
N THR A 8 -14.57 12.52 -7.18
CA THR A 8 -14.42 11.31 -6.36
C THR A 8 -14.60 11.65 -4.88
N LEU A 9 -14.93 10.63 -4.07
CA LEU A 9 -15.00 10.84 -2.62
C LEU A 9 -13.65 11.29 -2.06
N LEU A 10 -12.54 10.74 -2.59
CA LEU A 10 -11.19 11.21 -2.29
C LEU A 10 -11.03 12.72 -2.50
N SER A 11 -11.44 13.24 -3.67
CA SER A 11 -11.36 14.68 -3.96
C SER A 11 -12.23 15.51 -3.02
N ARG A 12 -13.43 15.02 -2.68
CA ARG A 12 -14.37 15.71 -1.77
C ARG A 12 -13.88 15.71 -0.32
N LEU A 13 -13.08 14.72 0.08
CA LEU A 13 -12.45 14.62 1.40
C LEU A 13 -11.19 15.49 1.53
N GLY A 14 -10.70 16.10 0.45
CA GLY A 14 -9.48 16.93 0.46
C GLY A 14 -8.25 16.27 -0.16
N GLY A 15 -8.41 15.14 -0.85
CA GLY A 15 -7.32 14.48 -1.56
C GLY A 15 -6.44 13.59 -0.68
N GLU A 16 -5.28 13.20 -1.19
CA GLU A 16 -4.38 12.24 -0.54
C GLU A 16 -3.76 12.78 0.75
N ASP A 17 -3.53 14.08 0.86
CA ASP A 17 -3.00 14.70 2.09
C ASP A 17 -4.01 14.62 3.25
N ALA A 18 -5.30 14.81 2.96
CA ALA A 18 -6.35 14.64 3.96
C ALA A 18 -6.46 13.18 4.41
N VAL A 19 -6.32 12.23 3.49
CA VAL A 19 -6.27 10.79 3.83
C VAL A 19 -5.05 10.50 4.70
N ARG A 20 -3.86 11.01 4.37
CA ARG A 20 -2.65 10.83 5.17
C ARG A 20 -2.84 11.30 6.61
N MET A 21 -3.36 12.51 6.80
CA MET A 21 -3.67 13.07 8.13
C MET A 21 -4.66 12.21 8.92
N VAL A 22 -5.75 11.77 8.28
CA VAL A 22 -6.72 10.86 8.90
C VAL A 22 -6.07 9.53 9.28
N ILE A 23 -5.25 8.94 8.42
CA ILE A 23 -4.56 7.67 8.73
C ILE A 23 -3.56 7.84 9.87
N ASP A 24 -2.88 8.99 9.95
CA ASP A 24 -1.96 9.25 11.04
C ASP A 24 -2.66 9.24 12.40
N GLU A 25 -3.74 10.01 12.57
CA GLU A 25 -4.54 10.03 13.81
C GLU A 25 -5.25 8.68 14.04
N PHE A 26 -5.74 8.04 12.99
CA PHE A 26 -6.41 6.75 13.10
C PHE A 26 -5.53 5.72 13.79
N TYR A 27 -4.26 5.62 13.39
CA TYR A 27 -3.33 4.70 14.03
C TYR A 27 -2.90 5.10 15.44
N GLU A 28 -2.87 6.40 15.77
CA GLU A 28 -2.67 6.82 17.16
C GLU A 28 -3.78 6.24 18.06
N ARG A 29 -5.03 6.21 17.58
CA ARG A 29 -6.15 5.61 18.31
C ARG A 29 -6.06 4.09 18.38
N LEU A 30 -5.75 3.42 17.26
CA LEU A 30 -5.67 1.95 17.23
C LEU A 30 -4.58 1.40 18.15
N LEU A 31 -3.44 2.10 18.26
CA LEU A 31 -2.29 1.62 19.03
C LEU A 31 -2.46 1.76 20.54
N VAL A 32 -3.38 2.62 21.01
CA VAL A 32 -3.67 2.77 22.44
C VAL A 32 -4.91 2.00 22.89
N ASP A 33 -5.70 1.43 21.97
CA ASP A 33 -6.83 0.57 22.31
C ASP A 33 -6.35 -0.84 22.64
N GLU A 34 -6.34 -1.18 23.93
CA GLU A 34 -5.91 -2.48 24.45
C GLU A 34 -6.63 -3.69 23.83
N SER A 35 -7.85 -3.50 23.30
CA SER A 35 -8.63 -4.57 22.70
C SER A 35 -8.16 -4.97 21.28
N ILE A 36 -7.32 -4.16 20.64
CA ILE A 36 -6.84 -4.39 19.27
C ILE A 36 -5.36 -4.09 19.06
N SER A 37 -4.71 -3.34 19.94
CA SER A 37 -3.31 -2.92 19.78
C SER A 37 -2.34 -4.09 19.65
N PHE A 38 -2.68 -5.25 20.25
CA PHE A 38 -1.88 -6.46 20.18
C PHE A 38 -1.74 -7.03 18.75
N PHE A 39 -2.72 -6.81 17.85
CA PHE A 39 -2.61 -7.21 16.44
C PHE A 39 -1.50 -6.48 15.69
N PHE A 40 -1.04 -5.34 16.23
CA PHE A 40 -0.01 -4.50 15.63
C PHE A 40 1.39 -4.75 16.22
N GLN A 41 1.55 -5.72 17.13
CA GLN A 41 2.87 -6.05 17.69
C GLN A 41 3.85 -6.52 16.62
N GLY A 42 5.03 -5.90 16.61
CA GLY A 42 6.08 -6.19 15.62
C GLY A 42 5.80 -5.64 14.21
N ILE A 43 4.70 -4.92 14.01
CA ILE A 43 4.42 -4.23 12.76
C ILE A 43 5.22 -2.93 12.72
N GLN A 44 5.90 -2.67 11.61
CA GLN A 44 6.52 -1.37 11.36
C GLN A 44 5.44 -0.36 11.01
N MET A 45 5.13 0.54 11.94
CA MET A 45 4.04 1.48 11.77
C MET A 45 4.13 2.37 10.53
N PRO A 46 5.31 2.89 10.12
CA PRO A 46 5.43 3.63 8.87
C PRO A 46 4.94 2.83 7.64
N LEU A 47 5.27 1.53 7.56
CA LEU A 47 4.78 0.65 6.49
C LEU A 47 3.28 0.47 6.52
N MET A 48 2.75 0.26 7.71
CA MET A 48 1.34 -0.05 7.90
C MET A 48 0.47 1.16 7.57
N LYS A 49 0.89 2.35 7.99
CA LYS A 49 0.25 3.62 7.61
C LYS A 49 0.31 3.84 6.11
N LEU A 50 1.46 3.62 5.48
CA LEU A 50 1.62 3.74 4.02
C LEU A 50 0.63 2.83 3.29
N HIS A 51 0.58 1.55 3.65
CA HIS A 51 -0.32 0.58 3.04
C HIS A 51 -1.80 0.96 3.21
N GLN A 52 -2.18 1.50 4.38
CA GLN A 52 -3.55 1.98 4.58
C GLN A 52 -3.86 3.23 3.75
N ILE A 53 -2.93 4.17 3.60
CA ILE A 53 -3.13 5.33 2.70
C ILE A 53 -3.40 4.84 1.27
N GLU A 54 -2.65 3.86 0.78
CA GLU A 54 -2.89 3.27 -0.55
C GLU A 54 -4.29 2.64 -0.64
N PHE A 55 -4.64 1.82 0.36
CA PHE A 55 -5.92 1.14 0.43
C PHE A 55 -7.09 2.13 0.41
N PHE A 56 -7.07 3.16 1.27
CA PHE A 56 -8.12 4.17 1.34
C PHE A 56 -8.15 5.03 0.06
N THR A 57 -7.01 5.38 -0.52
CA THR A 57 -6.98 6.10 -1.81
C THR A 57 -7.69 5.32 -2.92
N ILE A 58 -7.48 4.00 -2.99
CA ILE A 58 -8.18 3.12 -3.93
C ILE A 58 -9.67 3.02 -3.57
N ALA A 59 -10.00 2.77 -2.30
CA ALA A 59 -11.37 2.61 -1.86
C ALA A 59 -12.23 3.87 -2.16
N LEU A 60 -11.69 5.05 -1.89
CA LEU A 60 -12.37 6.35 -2.06
C LEU A 60 -12.42 6.85 -3.51
N THR A 61 -11.67 6.21 -4.42
CA THR A 61 -11.78 6.41 -5.87
C THR A 61 -12.60 5.31 -6.55
N GLY A 62 -12.93 4.25 -5.81
CA GLY A 62 -13.74 3.12 -6.25
C GLY A 62 -12.92 1.87 -6.50
N PHE A 63 -13.36 0.75 -5.91
CA PHE A 63 -12.72 -0.53 -6.16
C PHE A 63 -12.85 -0.96 -7.63
N PRO A 64 -11.86 -1.69 -8.16
CA PRO A 64 -11.84 -2.09 -9.55
C PRO A 64 -12.92 -3.13 -9.83
N LYS A 65 -13.63 -3.00 -10.96
CA LYS A 65 -14.62 -4.01 -11.37
C LYS A 65 -13.97 -5.38 -11.52
N GLY A 66 -14.57 -6.39 -10.89
CA GLY A 66 -14.15 -7.79 -10.93
C GLY A 66 -13.13 -8.19 -9.85
N VAL A 67 -12.77 -7.27 -8.95
CA VAL A 67 -11.92 -7.59 -7.79
C VAL A 67 -12.79 -7.97 -6.60
N ASP A 68 -12.60 -9.18 -6.08
CA ASP A 68 -13.16 -9.58 -4.80
C ASP A 68 -12.25 -9.09 -3.68
N VAL A 69 -12.52 -7.88 -3.20
CA VAL A 69 -11.76 -7.28 -2.08
C VAL A 69 -11.97 -8.08 -0.79
N GLY A 70 -13.11 -8.77 -0.65
CA GLY A 70 -13.38 -9.63 0.51
C GLY A 70 -12.45 -10.84 0.55
N GLU A 71 -12.26 -11.52 -0.58
CA GLU A 71 -11.29 -12.62 -0.71
C GLU A 71 -9.86 -12.17 -0.38
N ILE A 72 -9.45 -11.00 -0.89
CA ILE A 72 -8.14 -10.42 -0.57
C ILE A 72 -8.00 -10.16 0.94
N MET A 73 -9.03 -9.60 1.58
CA MET A 73 -9.03 -9.36 3.02
C MET A 73 -8.90 -10.67 3.81
N ILE A 74 -9.59 -11.73 3.38
CA ILE A 74 -9.50 -13.05 4.01
C ILE A 74 -8.08 -13.61 3.93
N GLU A 75 -7.50 -13.68 2.73
CA GLU A 75 -6.17 -14.29 2.56
C GLU A 75 -5.06 -13.44 3.20
N THR A 76 -5.14 -12.12 3.11
CA THR A 76 -4.14 -11.21 3.73
C THR A 76 -4.12 -11.35 5.26
N HIS A 77 -5.28 -11.53 5.88
CA HIS A 77 -5.40 -11.61 7.35
C HIS A 77 -5.50 -13.05 7.87
N LYS A 78 -5.35 -14.06 7.00
CA LYS A 78 -5.43 -15.50 7.31
C LYS A 78 -4.70 -15.89 8.58
N ARG A 79 -3.44 -15.47 8.71
CA ARG A 79 -2.62 -15.77 9.89
C ARG A 79 -3.20 -15.16 11.18
N LEU A 80 -3.79 -13.97 11.11
CA LEU A 80 -4.39 -13.30 12.26
C LEU A 80 -5.69 -13.98 12.69
N PHE A 81 -6.50 -14.49 11.75
CA PHE A 81 -7.65 -15.34 12.06
C PHE A 81 -7.21 -16.62 12.79
N GLN A 82 -6.13 -17.26 12.31
CA GLN A 82 -5.65 -18.55 12.84
C GLN A 82 -4.99 -18.44 14.22
N ILE A 83 -4.13 -17.43 14.40
CA ILE A 83 -3.20 -17.39 15.56
C ILE A 83 -3.67 -16.41 16.62
N GLN A 84 -4.35 -15.33 16.21
CA GLN A 84 -4.68 -14.22 17.11
C GLN A 84 -6.19 -14.01 17.26
N GLY A 85 -7.02 -14.87 16.66
CA GLY A 85 -8.47 -14.83 16.80
C GLY A 85 -9.12 -13.58 16.24
N LEU A 86 -8.51 -12.94 15.23
CA LEU A 86 -9.11 -11.82 14.52
C LEU A 86 -10.53 -12.19 14.06
N ASN A 87 -11.47 -11.24 14.09
CA ASN A 87 -12.88 -11.51 13.78
C ASN A 87 -13.62 -10.20 13.46
N LYS A 88 -14.94 -10.31 13.27
CA LYS A 88 -15.81 -9.18 12.94
C LYS A 88 -15.97 -8.18 14.09
N GLU A 89 -15.88 -8.61 15.36
CA GLU A 89 -15.93 -7.71 16.51
C GLU A 89 -14.71 -6.78 16.54
N HIS A 90 -13.52 -7.29 16.21
CA HIS A 90 -12.32 -6.47 16.03
C HIS A 90 -12.47 -5.49 14.85
N PHE A 91 -13.10 -5.92 13.75
CA PHE A 91 -13.42 -5.03 12.64
C PHE A 91 -14.36 -3.89 13.08
N ASP A 92 -15.36 -4.18 13.91
CA ASP A 92 -16.31 -3.17 14.42
C ASP A 92 -15.61 -2.13 15.30
N ILE A 93 -14.61 -2.54 16.11
CA ILE A 93 -13.77 -1.65 16.91
C ILE A 93 -12.93 -0.74 16.00
N ILE A 94 -12.24 -1.31 15.02
CA ILE A 94 -11.46 -0.55 14.03
C ILE A 94 -12.35 0.43 13.27
N GLY A 95 -13.55 0.02 12.85
CA GLY A 95 -14.53 0.89 12.20
C GLY A 95 -15.00 2.04 13.10
N SER A 96 -15.17 1.80 14.39
CA SER A 96 -15.54 2.83 15.37
C SER A 96 -14.44 3.89 15.53
N HIS A 97 -13.17 3.46 15.57
CA HIS A 97 -12.03 4.40 15.58
C HIS A 97 -11.96 5.22 14.30
N LEU A 98 -12.22 4.62 13.13
CA LEU A 98 -12.24 5.35 11.87
C LEU A 98 -13.31 6.46 11.88
N VAL A 99 -14.52 6.16 12.35
CA VAL A 99 -15.58 7.16 12.50
C VAL A 99 -15.14 8.28 13.45
N ALA A 100 -14.59 7.93 14.61
CA ALA A 100 -14.12 8.90 15.60
C ALA A 100 -13.02 9.81 15.03
N THR A 101 -12.06 9.25 14.28
CA THR A 101 -11.01 10.02 13.61
C THR A 101 -11.59 10.99 12.59
N LEU A 102 -12.50 10.53 11.73
CA LEU A 102 -13.11 11.39 10.72
C LEU A 102 -13.91 12.54 11.38
N GLN A 103 -14.63 12.26 12.46
CA GLN A 103 -15.33 13.27 13.25
C GLN A 103 -14.37 14.29 13.88
N ASN A 104 -13.25 13.82 14.45
CA ASN A 104 -12.24 14.68 15.07
C ASN A 104 -11.54 15.59 14.03
N ASN A 105 -11.37 15.10 12.81
CA ASN A 105 -10.86 15.88 11.67
C ASN A 105 -11.93 16.75 11.00
N LEU A 106 -13.09 16.93 11.65
CA LEU A 106 -14.19 17.79 11.19
C LEU A 106 -14.71 17.41 9.79
N VAL A 107 -14.59 16.14 9.41
CA VAL A 107 -15.13 15.65 8.14
C VAL A 107 -16.66 15.74 8.19
N PRO A 108 -17.32 16.34 7.18
CA PRO A 108 -18.77 16.42 7.14
C PRO A 108 -19.44 15.04 7.26
N GLN A 109 -20.50 14.93 8.07
CA GLN A 109 -21.15 13.66 8.37
C GLN A 109 -21.62 12.89 7.10
N GLU A 110 -22.01 13.60 6.05
CA GLU A 110 -22.34 13.00 4.75
C GLU A 110 -21.15 12.21 4.17
N LEU A 111 -19.95 12.80 4.18
CA LEU A 111 -18.72 12.16 3.68
C LEU A 111 -18.27 11.01 4.59
N ILE A 112 -18.50 11.12 5.91
CA ILE A 112 -18.29 10.01 6.84
C ILE A 112 -19.19 8.83 6.46
N ASN A 113 -20.48 9.08 6.27
CA ASN A 113 -21.44 8.04 5.91
C ASN A 113 -21.09 7.38 4.57
N GLU A 114 -20.67 8.15 3.58
CA GLU A 114 -20.19 7.59 2.30
C GLU A 114 -18.92 6.75 2.46
N THR A 115 -17.96 7.21 3.26
CA THR A 115 -16.73 6.46 3.56
C THR A 115 -17.06 5.14 4.24
N ILE A 116 -17.92 5.16 5.27
CA ILE A 116 -18.37 3.95 5.97
C ILE A 116 -19.18 3.04 5.04
N GLY A 117 -19.96 3.59 4.11
CA GLY A 117 -20.66 2.81 3.09
C GLY A 117 -19.72 1.99 2.19
N ILE A 118 -18.48 2.44 1.99
CA ILE A 118 -17.45 1.71 1.23
C ILE A 118 -16.76 0.64 2.09
N ILE A 119 -16.47 0.96 3.35
CA ILE A 119 -15.68 0.10 4.24
C ILE A 119 -16.51 -0.97 4.94
N ALA A 120 -17.71 -0.63 5.44
CA ALA A 120 -18.55 -1.53 6.23
C ALA A 120 -18.86 -2.90 5.56
N PRO A 121 -19.07 -3.00 4.24
CA PRO A 121 -19.26 -4.29 3.58
C PRO A 121 -18.10 -5.28 3.77
N LEU A 122 -16.87 -4.79 3.98
CA LEU A 122 -15.69 -5.63 4.20
C LEU A 122 -15.75 -6.41 5.52
N ARG A 123 -16.61 -6.01 6.47
CA ARG A 123 -16.88 -6.75 7.71
C ARG A 123 -17.21 -8.22 7.44
N ALA A 124 -17.93 -8.51 6.36
CA ALA A 124 -18.29 -9.87 5.98
C ALA A 124 -17.06 -10.77 5.74
N ALA A 125 -15.95 -10.20 5.23
CA ALA A 125 -14.70 -10.91 5.03
C ALA A 125 -14.07 -11.33 6.37
N PHE A 126 -14.17 -10.50 7.40
CA PHE A 126 -13.64 -10.80 8.74
C PHE A 126 -14.51 -11.80 9.50
N GLU A 127 -15.82 -11.78 9.27
CA GLU A 127 -16.74 -12.82 9.76
C GLU A 127 -16.46 -14.17 9.10
N LEU A 128 -16.37 -14.21 7.77
CA LEU A 128 -16.11 -15.42 7.02
C LEU A 128 -14.69 -15.97 7.28
N GLY A 129 -13.67 -15.10 7.30
CA GLY A 129 -12.29 -15.47 7.60
C GLY A 129 -12.15 -16.11 8.98
N ALA A 130 -12.82 -15.57 10.00
CA ALA A 130 -12.86 -16.17 11.33
C ALA A 130 -13.59 -17.52 11.33
N GLN A 131 -14.68 -17.68 10.57
CA GLN A 131 -15.37 -18.98 10.44
C GLN A 131 -14.53 -20.04 9.73
N LEU A 132 -13.80 -19.65 8.69
CA LEU A 132 -12.97 -20.56 7.88
C LEU A 132 -11.68 -20.97 8.60
N TYR A 133 -11.07 -20.04 9.34
CA TYR A 133 -9.69 -20.19 9.82
C TYR A 133 -9.51 -20.04 11.33
N GLY A 134 -10.54 -19.60 12.07
CA GLY A 134 -10.48 -19.49 13.52
C GLY A 134 -10.59 -20.86 14.18
N VAL A 135 -9.59 -21.25 14.97
CA VAL A 135 -9.62 -22.44 15.82
C VAL A 135 -9.72 -22.00 17.29
N GLY A 136 -10.48 -22.74 18.09
CA GLY A 136 -10.85 -22.42 19.47
C GLY A 136 -9.71 -21.89 20.35
N PHE A 137 -9.98 -20.73 20.96
CA PHE A 137 -9.20 -19.93 21.89
C PHE A 137 -8.50 -20.70 23.04
N GLN A 138 -7.22 -20.41 23.28
CA GLN A 138 -6.60 -20.39 24.62
C GLN A 138 -5.31 -19.52 24.63
N MET A 139 -5.35 -18.41 25.38
CA MET A 139 -4.21 -17.52 25.68
C MET A 139 -3.22 -18.12 26.67
N SER A 140 -1.95 -17.70 26.58
CA SER A 140 -1.07 -17.50 27.75
C SER A 140 -0.01 -16.42 27.50
N ASP A 141 -0.15 -15.29 28.21
CA ASP A 141 0.87 -14.46 28.89
C ASP A 141 2.34 -14.41 28.39
N LYS A 142 2.84 -13.22 28.01
CA LYS A 142 3.71 -12.30 28.82
C LYS A 142 4.78 -11.48 28.05
N ASP A 143 4.94 -10.24 28.55
CA ASP A 143 6.08 -9.29 28.54
C ASP A 143 6.44 -8.54 27.23
N CYS A 144 6.91 -7.28 27.15
CA CYS A 144 6.95 -6.03 27.94
C CYS A 144 7.71 -4.95 27.09
N HIS A 145 7.40 -3.64 27.28
CA HIS A 145 8.25 -2.42 27.13
C HIS A 145 8.21 -1.46 25.88
N GLU A 146 7.68 -0.25 26.18
CA GLU A 146 8.17 1.15 26.04
C GLU A 146 8.35 1.94 24.70
N GLU A 147 7.84 3.19 24.76
CA GLU A 147 7.66 4.26 23.76
C GLU A 147 8.94 5.06 23.39
N LYS A 148 8.89 5.78 22.25
CA LYS A 148 9.50 7.13 22.07
C LYS A 148 8.92 7.95 20.90
N LYS A 149 9.00 9.28 21.06
CA LYS A 149 8.30 10.40 20.38
C LYS A 149 8.80 10.83 18.97
N THR A 150 7.83 11.46 18.29
CA THR A 150 7.71 12.32 17.08
C THR A 150 8.88 13.16 16.58
N ASP A 151 8.88 13.48 15.27
CA ASP A 151 9.45 14.72 14.72
C ASP A 151 8.62 15.34 13.57
N ASP A 152 8.70 16.67 13.53
CA ASP A 152 8.00 17.72 12.78
C ASP A 152 8.42 17.80 11.28
N TRP A 153 7.47 18.09 10.36
CA TRP A 153 7.76 18.28 8.92
C TRP A 153 7.14 19.57 8.37
N THR A 154 7.98 20.40 7.74
CA THR A 154 7.58 21.58 6.97
C THR A 154 8.01 21.42 5.48
N PRO A 155 7.18 21.75 4.48
CA PRO A 155 7.56 21.59 3.07
C PRO A 155 8.31 22.81 2.51
N THR A 156 9.44 22.59 1.85
CA THR A 156 10.19 23.58 1.07
C THR A 156 9.77 23.57 -0.42
N GLY A 157 9.55 24.76 -0.99
CA GLY A 157 8.95 24.98 -2.32
C GLY A 157 9.87 24.76 -3.53
N SER A 158 10.32 23.52 -3.78
CA SER A 158 10.86 23.09 -5.08
C SER A 158 9.99 21.99 -5.68
N LEU A 159 9.73 22.05 -7.00
CA LEU A 159 8.94 21.01 -7.69
C LEU A 159 9.52 19.61 -7.43
N SER A 160 8.65 18.71 -7.02
CA SER A 160 8.94 17.28 -6.83
C SER A 160 9.35 16.62 -8.16
N LEU A 161 10.01 15.46 -8.10
CA LEU A 161 10.30 14.70 -9.33
C LEU A 161 9.00 14.27 -10.01
N LEU A 162 7.95 13.96 -9.25
CA LEU A 162 6.64 13.62 -9.80
C LEU A 162 6.11 14.73 -10.71
N GLU A 163 6.15 15.98 -10.26
CA GLU A 163 5.71 17.13 -11.04
C GLU A 163 6.60 17.34 -12.28
N LYS A 164 7.92 17.22 -12.15
CA LYS A 164 8.87 17.35 -13.26
C LYS A 164 8.64 16.29 -14.35
N LEU A 165 8.22 15.07 -13.96
CA LEU A 165 7.90 13.99 -14.89
C LEU A 165 6.56 14.18 -15.62
N GLY A 166 5.74 15.16 -15.25
CA GLY A 166 4.39 15.37 -15.81
C GLY A 166 3.27 14.83 -14.92
N GLY A 167 3.55 14.59 -13.63
CA GLY A 167 2.57 14.22 -12.62
C GLY A 167 2.08 12.77 -12.72
N THR A 168 1.01 12.48 -11.97
CA THR A 168 0.39 11.15 -11.89
C THR A 168 0.02 10.57 -13.26
N THR A 169 -0.38 11.41 -14.21
CA THR A 169 -0.74 10.98 -15.58
C THR A 169 0.46 10.39 -16.31
N ALA A 170 1.63 11.03 -16.23
CA ALA A 170 2.85 10.56 -16.86
C ALA A 170 3.36 9.27 -16.20
N VAL A 171 3.33 9.18 -14.87
CA VAL A 171 3.67 7.95 -14.13
C VAL A 171 2.75 6.80 -14.51
N LYS A 172 1.44 7.03 -14.61
CA LYS A 172 0.48 6.02 -15.06
C LYS A 172 0.80 5.53 -16.47
N ALA A 173 1.05 6.43 -17.42
CA ALA A 173 1.42 6.07 -18.78
C ALA A 173 2.72 5.24 -18.81
N ALA A 174 3.72 5.63 -18.01
CA ALA A 174 4.99 4.92 -17.91
C ALA A 174 4.81 3.51 -17.34
N VAL A 175 3.98 3.35 -16.30
CA VAL A 175 3.67 2.04 -15.72
C VAL A 175 2.86 1.16 -16.68
N ASP A 176 1.92 1.75 -17.43
CA ASP A 176 1.14 1.03 -18.44
C ASP A 176 2.04 0.46 -19.55
N GLU A 177 2.96 1.29 -20.07
CA GLU A 177 3.97 0.90 -21.07
C GLU A 177 4.98 -0.11 -20.51
N MET A 178 5.42 0.07 -19.26
CA MET A 178 6.37 -0.83 -18.60
C MET A 178 5.77 -2.23 -18.45
N TYR A 179 4.53 -2.35 -17.99
CA TYR A 179 3.88 -3.65 -17.88
C TYR A 179 3.55 -4.27 -19.24
N PHE A 180 3.29 -3.48 -20.28
CA PHE A 180 3.17 -4.01 -21.64
C PHE A 180 4.47 -4.73 -22.05
N ARG A 181 5.64 -4.14 -21.73
CA ARG A 181 6.95 -4.74 -22.00
C ARG A 181 7.25 -5.95 -21.13
N ILE A 182 7.03 -5.85 -19.82
CA ILE A 182 7.26 -6.95 -18.86
C ILE A 182 6.43 -8.18 -19.21
N LEU A 183 5.15 -8.00 -19.53
CA LEU A 183 4.27 -9.11 -19.90
C LEU A 183 4.59 -9.69 -21.28
N GLY A 184 5.27 -8.93 -22.14
CA GLY A 184 5.81 -9.41 -23.41
C GLY A 184 7.18 -10.08 -23.30
N ASP A 185 7.84 -10.02 -22.15
CA ASP A 185 9.17 -10.58 -21.92
C ASP A 185 9.05 -12.00 -21.32
N PRO A 186 9.46 -13.07 -22.04
CA PRO A 186 9.34 -14.45 -21.57
C PRO A 186 10.09 -14.71 -20.25
N GLU A 187 11.17 -13.98 -19.97
CA GLU A 187 11.98 -14.14 -18.76
C GLU A 187 11.34 -13.48 -17.53
N LEU A 188 10.30 -12.65 -17.71
CA LEU A 188 9.59 -11.97 -16.62
C LEU A 188 8.12 -12.35 -16.51
N SER A 189 7.46 -12.56 -17.64
CA SER A 189 6.01 -12.74 -17.72
C SER A 189 5.48 -13.89 -16.85
N TYR A 190 6.25 -14.96 -16.66
CA TYR A 190 5.84 -16.10 -15.83
C TYR A 190 5.65 -15.74 -14.34
N PHE A 191 6.40 -14.76 -13.81
CA PHE A 191 6.19 -14.28 -12.43
C PHE A 191 4.85 -13.57 -12.23
N PHE A 192 4.16 -13.22 -13.31
CA PHE A 192 2.89 -12.51 -13.30
C PHE A 192 1.71 -13.41 -13.67
N GLU A 193 1.91 -14.73 -13.82
CA GLU A 193 0.82 -15.68 -14.04
C GLU A 193 -0.16 -15.66 -12.86
N GLY A 194 -1.45 -15.49 -13.16
CA GLY A 194 -2.51 -15.39 -12.15
C GLY A 194 -2.55 -14.07 -11.37
N VAL A 195 -1.69 -13.09 -11.67
CA VAL A 195 -1.68 -11.79 -11.01
C VAL A 195 -2.73 -10.85 -11.62
N ASP A 196 -3.51 -10.15 -10.78
CA ASP A 196 -4.39 -9.06 -11.25
C ASP A 196 -3.55 -7.86 -11.70
N MET A 197 -3.38 -7.73 -13.01
CA MET A 197 -2.60 -6.66 -13.60
C MET A 197 -3.20 -5.26 -13.42
N LYS A 198 -4.52 -5.13 -13.24
CA LYS A 198 -5.12 -3.82 -12.91
C LYS A 198 -4.71 -3.40 -11.51
N TRP A 199 -4.74 -4.33 -10.56
CA TRP A 199 -4.29 -4.07 -9.19
C TRP A 199 -2.81 -3.79 -9.14
N MET A 200 -2.01 -4.65 -9.77
CA MET A 200 -0.55 -4.54 -9.77
C MET A 200 -0.08 -3.20 -10.36
N LYS A 201 -0.70 -2.75 -11.47
CA LYS A 201 -0.44 -1.43 -12.05
C LYS A 201 -0.74 -0.29 -11.08
N ARG A 202 -1.90 -0.29 -10.41
CA ARG A 202 -2.26 0.75 -9.44
C ARG A 202 -1.30 0.77 -8.25
N HIS A 203 -0.94 -0.40 -7.74
CA HIS A 203 0.00 -0.53 -6.62
C HIS A 203 1.36 0.07 -6.99
N LEU A 204 1.91 -0.28 -8.16
CA LEU A 204 3.19 0.29 -8.60
C LEU A 204 3.10 1.81 -8.87
N ILE A 205 2.00 2.29 -9.44
CA ILE A 205 1.78 3.74 -9.63
C ILE A 205 1.81 4.47 -8.29
N SER A 206 1.14 3.92 -7.28
CA SER A 206 1.13 4.48 -5.92
C SER A 206 2.54 4.55 -5.33
N PHE A 207 3.27 3.44 -5.37
CA PHE A 207 4.66 3.39 -4.92
C PHE A 207 5.55 4.44 -5.61
N MET A 208 5.48 4.53 -6.95
CA MET A 208 6.28 5.47 -7.74
C MET A 208 5.95 6.93 -7.41
N LYS A 209 4.67 7.26 -7.21
CA LYS A 209 4.27 8.62 -6.80
C LYS A 209 4.91 8.98 -5.47
N MET A 210 4.78 8.13 -4.46
CA MET A 210 5.32 8.39 -3.13
C MET A 210 6.86 8.50 -3.16
N ALA A 211 7.52 7.65 -3.96
CA ALA A 211 8.97 7.72 -4.16
C ALA A 211 9.40 9.05 -4.82
N PHE A 212 8.67 9.52 -5.82
CA PHE A 212 9.00 10.75 -6.57
C PHE A 212 8.55 12.05 -5.90
N GLU A 213 7.71 11.95 -4.87
CA GLU A 213 7.33 13.04 -3.98
C GLU A 213 8.20 13.10 -2.71
N GLU A 214 9.19 12.21 -2.56
CA GLU A 214 9.97 12.04 -1.32
C GLU A 214 9.10 11.79 -0.08
N ALA A 215 7.90 11.24 -0.30
CA ALA A 215 6.88 11.00 0.73
C ALA A 215 7.06 9.66 1.46
N ILE A 216 8.12 8.91 1.13
CA ILE A 216 8.49 7.68 1.83
C ILE A 216 9.16 8.06 3.17
N PRO A 217 8.67 7.58 4.32
CA PRO A 217 9.28 7.86 5.63
C PRO A 217 10.78 7.51 5.67
N ARG A 218 11.60 8.38 6.25
CA ARG A 218 13.08 8.23 6.24
C ARG A 218 13.58 7.04 7.05
N ASP A 219 12.83 6.64 8.07
CA ASP A 219 13.08 5.48 8.92
C ASP A 219 12.64 4.16 8.26
N LEU A 220 11.98 4.24 7.11
CA LEU A 220 11.51 3.06 6.42
C LEU A 220 12.63 2.30 5.71
N ASN A 221 12.85 1.05 6.09
CA ASN A 221 13.72 0.15 5.35
C ASN A 221 12.99 -0.47 4.14
N VAL A 222 12.87 0.31 3.07
CA VAL A 222 12.20 -0.10 1.81
C VAL A 222 12.80 -1.40 1.23
N LYS A 223 14.11 -1.60 1.38
CA LYS A 223 14.79 -2.80 0.87
C LYS A 223 14.30 -4.07 1.56
N GLU A 224 14.21 -4.04 2.88
CA GLU A 224 13.72 -5.18 3.65
C GLU A 224 12.22 -5.40 3.40
N PHE A 225 11.43 -4.33 3.25
CA PHE A 225 10.02 -4.44 2.86
C PHE A 225 9.84 -5.16 1.52
N LEU A 226 10.59 -4.75 0.49
CA LEU A 226 10.54 -5.40 -0.81
C LEU A 226 10.94 -6.87 -0.70
N ARG A 227 11.99 -7.19 0.06
CA ARG A 227 12.40 -8.58 0.28
C ARG A 227 11.28 -9.42 0.90
N GLN A 228 10.61 -8.90 1.93
CA GLN A 228 9.51 -9.61 2.59
C GLN A 228 8.31 -9.82 1.66
N LYS A 229 7.92 -8.81 0.88
CA LYS A 229 6.78 -8.91 -0.03
C LYS A 229 7.03 -9.82 -1.23
N HIS A 230 8.29 -9.98 -1.65
CA HIS A 230 8.68 -10.86 -2.75
C HIS A 230 9.29 -12.19 -2.27
N CYS A 231 9.14 -12.53 -0.97
CA CYS A 231 9.86 -13.65 -0.36
C CYS A 231 9.59 -15.00 -1.05
N ASN A 232 8.33 -15.24 -1.42
CA ASN A 232 7.93 -16.48 -2.11
C ASN A 232 8.53 -16.57 -3.52
N LEU A 233 8.64 -15.45 -4.23
CA LEU A 233 9.15 -15.41 -5.61
C LEU A 233 10.65 -15.70 -5.68
N PHE A 234 11.42 -15.53 -4.60
CA PHE A 234 12.82 -15.95 -4.57
C PHE A 234 12.97 -17.47 -4.71
N GLN A 235 11.99 -18.25 -4.24
CA GLN A 235 11.99 -19.70 -4.43
C GLN A 235 11.77 -20.08 -5.89
N ASP A 236 11.06 -19.23 -6.63
CA ASP A 236 10.79 -19.38 -8.06
C ASP A 236 11.90 -18.77 -8.94
N GLY A 237 13.03 -18.36 -8.35
CA GLY A 237 14.20 -17.88 -9.07
C GLY A 237 14.30 -16.36 -9.23
N LEU A 238 13.39 -15.57 -8.62
CA LEU A 238 13.50 -14.12 -8.63
C LEU A 238 14.88 -13.67 -8.13
N SER A 239 15.48 -12.66 -8.77
CA SER A 239 16.87 -12.30 -8.51
C SER A 239 17.17 -10.87 -8.96
N GLN A 240 18.38 -10.39 -8.70
CA GLN A 240 18.84 -9.10 -9.19
C GLN A 240 18.83 -9.00 -10.72
N ASN A 241 19.01 -10.11 -11.45
CA ASN A 241 18.90 -10.09 -12.90
C ASN A 241 17.48 -9.67 -13.33
N HIS A 242 16.45 -10.23 -12.70
CA HIS A 242 15.06 -9.86 -12.97
C HIS A 242 14.78 -8.40 -12.58
N PHE A 243 15.37 -7.91 -11.48
CA PHE A 243 15.31 -6.49 -11.14
C PHE A 243 15.91 -5.62 -12.25
N ASP A 244 17.09 -5.98 -12.76
CA ASP A 244 17.78 -5.25 -13.83
C ASP A 244 16.95 -5.23 -15.13
N MET A 245 16.26 -6.33 -15.43
CA MET A 245 15.34 -6.40 -16.57
C MET A 245 14.11 -5.50 -16.39
N VAL A 246 13.49 -5.49 -15.21
CA VAL A 246 12.38 -4.58 -14.89
C VAL A 246 12.84 -3.12 -14.95
N ALA A 247 14.01 -2.80 -14.40
CA ALA A 247 14.60 -1.46 -14.45
C ALA A 247 14.87 -1.01 -15.91
N LYS A 248 15.36 -1.91 -16.75
CA LYS A 248 15.51 -1.65 -18.20
C LYS A 248 14.17 -1.34 -18.85
N HIS A 249 13.14 -2.15 -18.61
CA HIS A 249 11.79 -1.89 -19.16
C HIS A 249 11.22 -0.56 -18.67
N PHE A 250 11.49 -0.17 -17.42
CA PHE A 250 11.12 1.14 -16.88
C PHE A 250 11.80 2.29 -17.63
N ILE A 251 13.11 2.21 -17.84
CA ILE A 251 13.90 3.20 -18.61
C ILE A 251 13.40 3.30 -20.06
N ASP A 252 13.18 2.15 -20.71
CA ASP A 252 12.68 2.08 -22.08
C ASP A 252 11.28 2.70 -22.19
N SER A 253 10.42 2.52 -21.17
CA SER A 253 9.07 3.09 -21.13
C SER A 253 9.09 4.61 -21.00
N LEU A 254 9.91 5.15 -20.09
CA LEU A 254 10.07 6.59 -19.96
C LEU A 254 10.67 7.21 -21.24
N SER A 255 11.64 6.53 -21.85
CA SER A 255 12.22 6.95 -23.13
C SER A 255 11.20 6.94 -24.27
N HIS A 256 10.34 5.91 -24.34
CA HIS A 256 9.25 5.80 -25.31
C HIS A 256 8.24 6.95 -25.19
N LEU A 257 7.98 7.40 -23.96
CA LEU A 257 7.12 8.55 -23.65
C LEU A 257 7.83 9.90 -23.83
N CYS A 258 9.03 9.90 -24.44
CA CYS A 258 9.82 11.11 -24.70
C CYS A 258 10.16 11.92 -23.43
N ILE A 259 10.25 11.26 -22.26
CA ILE A 259 10.74 11.89 -21.04
C ILE A 259 12.22 12.24 -21.21
N ALA A 260 12.61 13.45 -20.79
CA ALA A 260 13.97 13.92 -20.91
C ALA A 260 14.94 12.99 -20.15
N LYS A 261 16.07 12.62 -20.78
CA LYS A 261 17.05 11.69 -20.20
C LYS A 261 17.46 12.08 -18.77
N THR A 262 17.62 13.36 -18.48
CA THR A 262 17.97 13.84 -17.13
C THR A 262 16.92 13.45 -16.08
N LEU A 263 15.64 13.50 -16.42
CA LEU A 263 14.55 13.09 -15.52
C LEU A 263 14.45 11.56 -15.41
N ILE A 264 14.83 10.84 -16.47
CA ILE A 264 14.96 9.38 -16.41
C ILE A 264 16.09 9.00 -15.44
N ASP A 265 17.24 9.66 -15.54
CA ASP A 265 18.38 9.44 -14.66
C ASP A 265 17.99 9.73 -13.19
N ASP A 266 17.25 10.81 -12.92
CA ASP A 266 16.71 11.14 -11.59
C ASP A 266 15.79 10.04 -11.06
N ALA A 267 14.85 9.55 -11.86
CA ALA A 267 13.94 8.46 -11.47
C ALA A 267 14.70 7.16 -11.20
N VAL A 268 15.70 6.83 -12.04
CA VAL A 268 16.58 5.66 -11.85
C VAL A 268 17.37 5.78 -10.56
N ASN A 269 17.89 6.96 -10.22
CA ASN A 269 18.65 7.16 -8.98
C ASN A 269 17.82 6.88 -7.72
N ILE A 270 16.49 7.06 -7.78
CA ILE A 270 15.59 6.74 -6.67
C ILE A 270 15.36 5.23 -6.54
N VAL A 271 15.17 4.52 -7.66
CA VAL A 271 14.80 3.09 -7.62
C VAL A 271 16.00 2.13 -7.64
N ALA A 272 17.13 2.52 -8.23
CA ALA A 272 18.30 1.66 -8.38
C ALA A 272 18.83 1.08 -7.06
N PRO A 273 18.85 1.81 -5.92
CA PRO A 273 19.27 1.23 -4.63
C PRO A 273 18.41 0.05 -4.16
N LEU A 274 17.18 -0.08 -4.66
CA LEU A 274 16.26 -1.17 -4.29
C LEU A 274 16.70 -2.53 -4.86
N ARG A 275 17.62 -2.53 -5.84
CA ARG A 275 18.25 -3.75 -6.39
C ARG A 275 18.84 -4.66 -5.31
N ASP A 276 19.33 -4.09 -4.22
CA ASP A 276 19.90 -4.82 -3.08
C ASP A 276 18.89 -5.72 -2.35
N ALA A 277 17.59 -5.42 -2.45
CA ALA A 277 16.54 -6.25 -1.87
C ALA A 277 16.49 -7.64 -2.51
N PHE A 278 16.92 -7.74 -3.77
CA PHE A 278 16.80 -8.94 -4.61
C PHE A 278 18.11 -9.75 -4.72
N VAL A 279 19.09 -9.48 -3.85
CA VAL A 279 20.27 -10.34 -3.70
C VAL A 279 19.83 -11.70 -3.18
N ASN A 280 20.15 -12.76 -3.92
CA ASN A 280 19.88 -14.11 -3.45
C ASN A 280 20.90 -14.47 -2.36
N LYS A 281 20.43 -14.58 -1.10
CA LYS A 281 21.29 -14.92 0.05
C LYS A 281 21.60 -16.42 0.15
N SER A 282 21.11 -17.26 -0.77
CA SER A 282 21.36 -18.72 -0.74
C SER A 282 22.75 -19.15 -1.25
N LEU A 283 23.71 -18.23 -1.43
CA LEU A 283 25.10 -18.52 -1.81
C LEU A 283 26.14 -17.79 -0.96
N ALA A 284 25.75 -17.21 0.17
CA ALA A 284 26.70 -16.72 1.16
C ALA A 284 26.79 -17.75 2.30
N GLU A 285 27.86 -18.55 2.25
CA GLU A 285 28.37 -19.36 3.36
C GLU A 285 28.57 -18.53 4.63
#